data_AF-A0A640MBR5-F1
#
_entry.id   AF-A0A640MBR5-F1
#
_cell.length_a   1.000
_cell.length_b   1.000
_cell.length_c   1.000
_cell.angle_alpha   90.00
_cell.angle_beta   90.00
_cell.angle_gamma   90.00
#
_symmetry.space_group_name_H-M   'P 1'
#
loop_
_entity.id
_entity.type
_entity.pdbx_description
1 polymer ?
#
loop_
_entity_poly.entity_id
_entity_poly.type
_entity_poly.pdbx_seq_one_letter_code
_entity_poly.pdbx_strand_id
1 'polypeptide(L)'
;MKKKIILFTTLLVIGGSAGVYKAFAVELEQAKQKQIQQSEVKKAKEAEEKKSMEKAATKLGVSTEGKTKEEITKEVNTARFEQRHDLLIEHAKQLGIDTEGKKDEEIILEIGKIQHGK
;
A
#
# COMPACT_ATOMS: atom_id res chain seq x y z
N MET A 1 63.88 -11.00 -7.35
CA MET A 1 62.43 -10.87 -7.58
C MET A 1 61.74 -12.19 -7.21
N LYS A 2 60.63 -12.12 -6.45
CA LYS A 2 59.38 -12.92 -6.57
C LYS A 2 59.52 -14.46 -6.49
N LYS A 3 58.83 -15.24 -5.65
CA LYS A 3 57.69 -15.08 -4.72
C LYS A 3 57.74 -16.32 -3.79
N LYS A 4 57.41 -16.15 -2.50
CA LYS A 4 57.42 -17.22 -1.49
C LYS A 4 56.16 -18.08 -1.58
N ILE A 5 56.36 -19.38 -1.76
CA ILE A 5 55.87 -20.50 -0.93
C ILE A 5 54.40 -20.44 -0.46
N ILE A 6 53.57 -21.22 -1.17
CA ILE A 6 52.72 -22.32 -0.67
C ILE A 6 51.84 -22.05 0.58
N LEU A 7 50.53 -21.91 0.33
CA LEU A 7 49.43 -22.69 0.89
C LEU A 7 49.67 -23.44 2.24
N PHE A 8 49.16 -22.87 3.34
CA PHE A 8 48.75 -23.57 4.58
C PHE A 8 47.78 -22.62 5.33
N THR A 9 46.46 -22.65 5.11
CA THR A 9 45.50 -23.55 5.80
C THR A 9 45.99 -24.09 7.15
N THR A 10 46.18 -23.24 8.17
CA THR A 10 46.10 -23.62 9.60
C THR A 10 46.36 -22.42 10.51
N LEU A 11 45.39 -21.53 10.64
CA LEU A 11 45.16 -20.86 11.93
C LEU A 11 43.69 -20.51 12.01
N LEU A 12 42.89 -21.59 12.02
CA LEU A 12 41.64 -21.63 12.76
C LEU A 12 42.03 -21.28 14.20
N VAL A 13 41.95 -19.98 14.50
CA VAL A 13 42.17 -19.44 15.83
C VAL A 13 41.18 -20.18 16.71
N ILE A 14 41.71 -21.09 17.52
CA ILE A 14 41.11 -21.53 18.79
C ILE A 14 41.05 -20.26 19.64
N GLY A 15 40.11 -19.38 19.29
CA GLY A 15 39.78 -18.17 20.00
C GLY A 15 38.74 -18.60 21.00
N GLY A 16 39.13 -18.56 22.27
CA GLY A 16 38.40 -19.13 23.39
C GLY A 16 36.93 -18.75 23.45
N SER A 17 36.23 -19.48 24.30
CA SER A 17 34.81 -19.40 24.65
C SER A 17 34.22 -17.98 24.79
N ALA A 18 34.99 -16.89 24.85
CA ALA A 18 34.50 -15.51 24.86
C ALA A 18 34.03 -14.96 23.48
N GLY A 19 34.47 -15.52 22.35
CA GLY A 19 34.17 -14.97 21.01
C GLY A 19 32.73 -15.23 20.53
N VAL A 20 32.17 -16.39 20.84
CA VAL A 20 30.79 -16.76 20.47
C VAL A 20 29.74 -15.88 21.16
N TYR A 21 29.98 -15.46 22.41
CA TYR A 21 29.06 -14.57 23.12
C TYR A 21 28.96 -13.18 22.48
N LYS A 22 30.07 -12.66 21.93
CA LYS A 22 30.09 -11.36 21.24
C LYS A 22 29.31 -11.39 19.93
N ALA A 23 29.48 -12.44 19.12
CA ALA A 23 28.73 -12.59 17.86
C ALA A 23 27.23 -12.75 18.11
N PHE A 24 26.85 -13.58 19.09
CA PHE A 24 25.45 -13.80 19.45
C PHE A 24 24.78 -12.55 20.06
N ALA A 25 25.52 -11.75 20.85
CA ALA A 25 25.02 -10.48 21.38
C ALA A 25 24.84 -9.40 20.29
N VAL A 26 25.77 -9.31 19.33
CA VAL A 26 25.63 -8.42 18.17
C VAL A 26 24.42 -8.81 17.33
N GLU A 27 24.19 -10.11 17.11
CA GLU A 27 23.03 -10.59 16.35
C GLU A 27 21.70 -10.32 17.08
N LEU A 28 21.65 -10.45 18.41
CA LEU A 28 20.48 -10.09 19.22
C LEU A 28 20.18 -8.58 19.15
N GLU A 29 21.20 -7.73 19.28
CA GLU A 29 21.03 -6.27 19.19
C GLU A 29 20.66 -5.85 17.77
N GLN A 30 21.24 -6.46 16.73
CA GLN A 30 20.90 -6.22 15.34
C GLN A 30 19.45 -6.67 15.02
N ALA A 31 18.98 -7.77 15.61
CA ALA A 31 17.59 -8.22 15.50
C ALA A 31 16.62 -7.27 16.21
N LYS A 32 16.93 -6.81 17.44
CA LYS A 32 16.13 -5.78 18.13
C LYS A 32 16.08 -4.47 17.34
N GLN A 33 17.23 -4.01 16.83
CA GLN A 33 17.32 -2.77 16.07
C GLN A 33 16.55 -2.86 14.75
N LYS A 34 16.51 -4.04 14.12
CA LYS A 34 15.68 -4.31 12.93
C LYS A 34 14.18 -4.36 13.26
N GLN A 35 13.81 -4.93 14.40
CA GLN A 35 12.42 -4.97 14.88
C GLN A 35 11.92 -3.56 15.25
N ILE A 36 12.76 -2.75 15.90
CA ILE A 36 12.47 -1.34 16.22
C ILE A 36 12.26 -0.54 14.93
N GLN A 37 13.19 -0.62 13.97
CA GLN A 37 13.04 0.03 12.66
C GLN A 37 11.77 -0.43 11.92
N GLN A 38 11.45 -1.71 11.94
CA GLN A 38 10.22 -2.23 11.32
C GLN A 38 8.95 -1.68 12.00
N SER A 39 8.97 -1.49 13.32
CA SER A 39 7.86 -0.91 14.07
C SER A 39 7.64 0.58 13.77
N GLU A 40 8.72 1.34 13.58
CA GLU A 40 8.65 2.75 13.21
C GLU A 40 8.16 2.93 11.77
N VAL A 41 8.66 2.11 10.83
CA VAL A 41 8.16 2.09 9.44
C VAL A 41 6.67 1.73 9.40
N LYS A 42 6.22 0.77 10.22
CA LYS A 42 4.79 0.41 10.30
C LYS A 42 3.95 1.59 10.79
N LYS A 43 4.36 2.27 11.85
CA LYS A 43 3.67 3.47 12.37
C LYS A 43 3.64 4.61 11.36
N ALA A 44 4.75 4.85 10.66
CA ALA A 44 4.81 5.86 9.60
C ALA A 44 3.82 5.55 8.46
N LYS A 45 3.75 4.28 8.03
CA LYS A 45 2.80 3.83 7.02
C LYS A 45 1.34 3.97 7.47
N GLU A 46 1.03 3.59 8.71
CA GLU A 46 -0.31 3.74 9.28
C GLU A 46 -0.75 5.22 9.34
N ALA A 47 0.17 6.13 9.71
CA ALA A 47 -0.08 7.56 9.71
C ALA A 47 -0.29 8.13 8.30
N GLU A 48 0.49 7.67 7.32
CA GLU A 48 0.30 8.04 5.91
C GLU A 48 -1.04 7.56 5.36
N GLU A 49 -1.40 6.29 5.61
CA GLU A 49 -2.69 5.71 5.23
C GLU A 49 -3.86 6.50 5.83
N LYS A 50 -3.77 6.86 7.12
CA LYS A 50 -4.80 7.67 7.79
C LYS A 50 -4.96 9.03 7.11
N LYS A 51 -3.85 9.72 6.85
CA LYS A 51 -3.85 11.03 6.16
C LYS A 51 -4.40 10.93 4.74
N SER A 52 -4.09 9.84 4.03
CA SER A 52 -4.63 9.58 2.69
C SER A 52 -6.14 9.36 2.72
N MET A 53 -6.63 8.57 3.69
CA MET A 53 -8.05 8.30 3.88
C MET A 53 -8.82 9.57 4.25
N GLU A 54 -8.30 10.38 5.16
CA GLU A 54 -8.92 11.66 5.54
C GLU A 54 -9.05 12.60 4.34
N LYS A 55 -8.00 12.72 3.51
CA LYS A 55 -8.06 13.50 2.27
C LYS A 55 -9.11 12.98 1.29
N ALA A 56 -9.25 11.66 1.16
CA ALA A 56 -10.26 11.06 0.30
C ALA A 56 -11.67 11.35 0.83
N ALA A 57 -11.88 11.21 2.14
CA ALA A 57 -13.14 11.52 2.80
C ALA A 57 -13.54 12.99 2.60
N THR A 58 -12.63 13.94 2.86
CA THR A 58 -12.90 15.37 2.64
C THR A 58 -13.27 15.69 1.20
N LYS A 59 -12.57 15.10 0.21
CA LYS A 59 -12.87 15.31 -1.21
C LYS A 59 -14.26 14.82 -1.62
N LEU A 60 -14.74 13.77 -0.94
CA LEU A 60 -16.04 13.15 -1.20
C LEU A 60 -17.13 13.67 -0.25
N GLY A 61 -16.84 14.67 0.58
CA GLY A 61 -17.79 15.23 1.54
C GLY A 61 -18.13 14.29 2.72
N VAL A 62 -17.31 13.26 2.97
CA VAL A 62 -17.50 12.30 4.05
C VAL A 62 -16.86 12.82 5.34
N SER A 63 -17.63 12.90 6.43
CA SER A 63 -17.11 13.27 7.75
C SER A 63 -16.33 12.12 8.39
N THR A 64 -15.16 12.43 8.95
CA THR A 64 -14.27 11.48 9.65
C THR A 64 -14.32 11.61 11.17
N GLU A 65 -14.99 12.64 11.69
CA GLU A 65 -15.05 12.90 13.12
C GLU A 65 -15.88 11.84 13.86
N GLY A 66 -15.31 11.29 14.93
CA GLY A 66 -15.98 10.31 15.78
C GLY A 66 -16.19 8.92 15.15
N LYS A 67 -15.68 8.67 13.95
CA LYS A 67 -15.85 7.40 13.23
C LYS A 67 -14.62 6.51 13.28
N THR A 68 -14.85 5.21 13.19
CA THR A 68 -13.81 4.19 13.02
C THR A 68 -13.23 4.19 11.61
N LYS A 69 -12.05 3.58 11.42
CA LYS A 69 -11.41 3.46 10.11
C LYS A 69 -12.32 2.70 9.13
N GLU A 70 -12.99 1.67 9.61
CA GLU A 70 -13.88 0.81 8.85
C GLU A 70 -15.12 1.57 8.36
N GLU A 71 -15.74 2.37 9.23
CA GLU A 71 -16.88 3.23 8.88
C GLU A 71 -16.49 4.27 7.83
N ILE A 72 -15.39 4.99 8.04
CA ILE A 72 -14.88 5.98 7.08
C ILE A 72 -14.61 5.30 5.74
N THR A 73 -13.97 4.13 5.75
CA THR A 73 -13.65 3.39 4.51
C THR A 73 -14.92 3.00 3.77
N LYS A 74 -15.93 2.51 4.49
CA LYS A 74 -17.22 2.14 3.89
C LYS A 74 -17.89 3.35 3.26
N GLU A 75 -18.02 4.46 3.99
CA GLU A 75 -18.67 5.66 3.49
C GLU A 75 -17.92 6.30 2.31
N VAL A 76 -16.59 6.36 2.38
CA VAL A 76 -15.73 6.81 1.26
C VAL A 76 -15.95 5.96 0.02
N ASN A 77 -16.05 4.64 0.18
CA ASN A 77 -16.29 3.74 -0.96
C ASN A 77 -17.69 3.92 -1.55
N THR A 78 -18.72 4.10 -0.71
CA THR A 78 -20.09 4.40 -1.15
C THR A 78 -20.14 5.73 -1.89
N ALA A 79 -19.61 6.81 -1.31
CA ALA A 79 -19.59 8.13 -1.95
C ALA A 79 -18.82 8.12 -3.28
N ARG A 80 -17.70 7.39 -3.34
CA ARG A 80 -16.96 7.21 -4.60
C ARG A 80 -17.78 6.44 -5.65
N PHE A 81 -18.53 5.42 -5.24
CA PHE A 81 -19.38 4.65 -6.14
C PHE A 81 -20.49 5.54 -6.71
N GLU A 82 -21.22 6.26 -5.85
CA GLU A 82 -22.27 7.19 -6.24
C GLU A 82 -21.74 8.28 -7.19
N GLN A 83 -20.61 8.91 -6.86
CA GLN A 83 -20.03 9.92 -7.73
C GLN A 83 -19.64 9.35 -9.11
N ARG A 84 -19.11 8.12 -9.16
CA ARG A 84 -18.78 7.48 -10.45
C ARG A 84 -20.03 7.12 -11.24
N HIS A 85 -21.08 6.68 -10.56
CA HIS A 85 -22.38 6.41 -11.17
C HIS A 85 -22.96 7.69 -11.77
N ASP A 86 -22.99 8.78 -11.02
CA ASP A 86 -23.51 10.07 -11.51
C ASP A 86 -22.74 10.56 -12.74
N LEU A 87 -21.41 10.50 -12.71
CA LEU A 87 -20.56 10.86 -13.86
C LEU A 87 -20.82 9.97 -15.09
N LEU A 88 -21.08 8.69 -14.86
CA LEU A 88 -21.44 7.76 -15.93
C LEU A 88 -22.79 8.12 -16.55
N ILE A 89 -23.78 8.43 -15.71
CA ILE A 89 -25.13 8.85 -16.13
C ILE A 89 -25.07 10.16 -16.91
N GLU A 90 -24.31 11.16 -16.42
CA GLU A 90 -24.12 12.43 -17.12
C GLU A 90 -23.50 12.22 -18.51
N HIS A 91 -22.45 11.42 -18.58
CA HIS A 91 -21.77 11.12 -19.85
C HIS A 91 -22.68 10.34 -20.82
N ALA A 92 -23.47 9.39 -20.31
CA ALA A 92 -24.46 8.68 -21.11
C ALA A 92 -25.54 9.63 -21.67
N LYS A 93 -26.06 10.53 -20.84
CA LYS A 93 -27.04 11.55 -21.26
C LYS A 93 -26.47 12.50 -22.32
N GLN A 94 -25.20 12.90 -22.20
CA GLN A 94 -24.51 13.71 -23.21
C GLN A 94 -24.41 13.00 -24.57
N LEU A 95 -24.36 11.67 -24.56
CA LEU A 95 -24.35 10.84 -25.76
C LEU A 95 -25.76 10.43 -26.23
N GLY A 96 -26.81 10.92 -25.56
CA GLY A 96 -28.20 10.58 -25.89
C GLY A 96 -28.63 9.16 -25.51
N ILE A 97 -27.88 8.50 -24.61
CA ILE A 97 -28.22 7.16 -24.11
C ILE A 97 -29.25 7.30 -22.98
N ASP A 98 -30.35 6.55 -23.08
CA ASP A 98 -31.28 6.38 -21.96
C ASP A 98 -30.64 5.51 -20.87
N THR A 99 -30.77 5.95 -19.62
CA THR A 99 -30.12 5.36 -18.44
C THR A 99 -31.12 4.76 -17.46
N GLU A 100 -32.42 4.99 -17.64
CA GLU A 100 -33.44 4.55 -16.70
C GLU A 100 -33.51 3.01 -16.65
N GLY A 101 -33.43 2.45 -15.45
CA GLY A 101 -33.51 1.00 -15.22
C GLY A 101 -32.29 0.19 -15.66
N LYS A 102 -31.25 0.81 -16.23
CA LYS A 102 -30.03 0.13 -16.66
C LYS A 102 -29.00 0.05 -15.55
N LYS A 103 -28.17 -1.00 -15.59
CA LYS A 103 -26.99 -1.12 -14.74
C LYS A 103 -25.80 -0.36 -15.34
N ASP A 104 -24.84 0.02 -14.51
CA ASP A 104 -23.61 0.71 -14.93
C ASP A 104 -22.90 -0.02 -16.07
N GLU A 105 -22.84 -1.36 -16.02
CA GLU A 105 -22.19 -2.15 -17.06
C GLU A 105 -22.88 -2.01 -18.43
N GLU A 106 -24.21 -1.94 -18.45
CA GLU A 106 -24.99 -1.77 -19.68
C GLU A 106 -24.76 -0.38 -20.28
N ILE A 107 -24.74 0.64 -19.43
CA ILE A 107 -24.47 2.03 -19.83
C ILE A 107 -23.04 2.15 -20.39
N ILE A 108 -22.05 1.57 -19.72
CA ILE A 108 -20.65 1.57 -20.18
C ILE A 108 -20.52 0.90 -21.55
N LEU A 109 -21.23 -0.22 -21.76
CA LEU A 109 -21.22 -0.92 -23.05
C LEU A 109 -21.82 -0.08 -24.17
N GLU A 110 -22.93 0.61 -23.91
CA GLU A 110 -23.56 1.51 -24.89
C GLU A 110 -22.69 2.71 -25.22
N ILE A 111 -22.08 3.35 -24.22
CA ILE A 111 -21.10 4.42 -24.42
C ILE A 111 -19.94 3.92 -25.31
N GLY A 112 -19.40 2.73 -25.02
CA GLY A 112 -18.31 2.14 -25.78
C GLY A 112 -18.68 1.88 -27.26
N LYS A 113 -19.92 1.45 -27.55
CA LYS A 113 -20.41 1.28 -28.92
C LYS A 113 -20.44 2.60 -29.68
N ILE A 114 -20.97 3.66 -29.05
CA ILE A 114 -21.03 5.00 -29.65
C ILE A 114 -19.62 5.56 -29.90
N GLN A 115 -18.74 5.50 -28.90
CA GLN A 115 -17.41 6.09 -28.99
C GLN A 115 -16.49 5.36 -29.97
N HIS A 116 -16.67 4.05 -30.15
CA HIS A 116 -15.81 3.23 -31.01
C HIS A 116 -16.47 2.81 -32.33
N GLY A 117 -17.70 3.25 -32.62
CA GLY A 117 -18.37 3.04 -33.90
C GLY A 117 -18.62 1.57 -34.26
N LYS A 118 -18.95 0.73 -33.28
CA LYS A 118 -19.29 -0.69 -33.49
C LYS A 118 -20.76 -0.97 -33.27
#